data_AF-A0A7J9ZR79-F1
#
_entry.id   AF-A0A7J9ZR79-F1
#
_cell.length_a   1.000
_cell.length_b   1.000
_cell.length_c   1.000
_cell.angle_alpha   90.00
_cell.angle_beta   90.00
_cell.angle_gamma   90.00
#
_symmetry.space_group_name_H-M   'P 1'
#
loop_
_entity.id
_entity.type
_entity.pdbx_description
1 polymer ?
#
loop_
_entity_poly.entity_id
_entity_poly.type
_entity_poly.pdbx_seq_one_letter_code
_entity_poly.pdbx_strand_id
1 'polypeptide(L)'
;MFKDLHGPDFAKDPKHTSFVWDALTAAIYLDPAIATKIEERYVDVDATFGPDYGRSLGYKPTRRRADPDDYPAGTHKVRILLDIDREAFWDLYVDLMRR
;
A
#
# COMPACT_ATOMS: atom_id res chain seq x y z
N MET A 1 -1.70 17.11 17.30
CA MET A 1 -2.55 16.50 16.24
C MET A 1 -2.74 15.00 16.44
N PHE A 2 -1.73 14.13 16.25
CA PHE A 2 -1.93 12.66 16.36
C PHE A 2 -2.41 12.22 17.76
N LYS A 3 -1.77 12.73 18.82
CA LYS A 3 -2.17 12.46 20.21
C LYS A 3 -3.59 12.96 20.52
N ASP A 4 -4.00 14.07 19.92
CA ASP A 4 -5.33 14.66 20.17
C ASP A 4 -6.43 13.87 19.44
N LEU A 5 -6.11 13.37 18.25
CA LEU A 5 -7.01 12.51 17.45
C LEU A 5 -7.18 11.12 18.07
N HIS A 6 -6.08 10.45 18.42
CA HIS A 6 -6.13 9.04 18.84
C HIS A 6 -6.11 8.83 20.36
N GLY A 7 -5.55 9.77 21.12
CA GLY A 7 -5.38 9.65 22.58
C GLY A 7 -6.67 9.36 23.36
N PRO A 8 -7.82 9.99 23.04
CA PRO A 8 -9.08 9.70 23.72
C PRO A 8 -9.53 8.24 23.60
N ASP A 9 -9.26 7.57 22.47
CA ASP A 9 -9.69 6.18 22.27
C ASP A 9 -8.77 5.19 23.01
N PHE A 10 -7.46 5.46 23.02
CA PHE A 10 -6.51 4.70 23.85
C PHE A 10 -6.74 4.89 25.36
N ALA A 11 -7.21 6.07 25.79
CA ALA A 11 -7.56 6.30 27.19
C ALA A 11 -8.79 5.48 27.63
N LYS A 12 -9.73 5.22 26.72
CA LYS A 12 -10.91 4.37 26.97
C LYS A 12 -10.53 2.89 26.91
N ASP A 13 -9.72 2.49 25.94
CA ASP A 13 -9.23 1.13 25.77
C ASP A 13 -7.73 1.12 25.41
N PRO A 14 -6.85 0.73 26.36
CA PRO A 14 -5.42 0.63 26.10
C PRO A 14 -5.04 -0.36 24.98
N LYS A 15 -5.94 -1.26 24.59
CA LYS A 15 -5.75 -2.22 23.49
C LYS A 15 -6.32 -1.74 22.16
N HIS A 16 -6.81 -0.49 22.09
CA HIS A 16 -7.30 0.08 20.85
C HIS A 16 -6.24 -0.01 19.74
N THR A 17 -6.68 -0.24 18.51
CA THR A 17 -5.79 -0.28 17.33
C THR A 17 -6.41 0.52 16.21
N SER A 18 -5.58 1.20 15.43
CA SER A 18 -5.99 1.89 14.21
C SER A 18 -4.99 1.63 13.09
N PHE A 19 -5.46 1.73 11.85
CA PHE A 19 -4.62 1.59 10.67
C PHE A 19 -3.90 2.91 10.35
N VAL A 20 -2.68 2.80 9.86
CA VAL A 20 -1.80 3.92 9.53
C VAL A 20 -1.37 3.87 8.05
N TRP A 21 -2.33 3.66 7.14
CA TRP A 21 -2.09 3.40 5.72
C TRP A 21 -1.22 4.47 5.03
N ASP A 22 -1.51 5.75 5.25
CA ASP A 22 -0.77 6.85 4.63
C ASP A 22 0.66 6.94 5.20
N ALA A 23 0.81 6.74 6.50
CA ALA A 23 2.13 6.75 7.15
C ALA A 23 2.97 5.54 6.71
N LEU A 24 2.36 4.38 6.47
CA LEU A 24 3.04 3.23 5.87
C LEU A 24 3.61 3.58 4.49
N THR A 25 2.82 4.25 3.65
CA THR A 25 3.27 4.67 2.31
C THR A 25 4.43 5.66 2.41
N ALA A 26 4.36 6.64 3.32
CA ALA A 26 5.45 7.58 3.56
C ALA A 26 6.72 6.90 4.10
N ALA A 27 6.57 5.94 5.02
CA ALA A 27 7.68 5.18 5.57
C ALA A 27 8.42 4.39 4.50
N ILE A 28 7.69 3.71 3.59
CA ILE A 28 8.30 2.97 2.47
C ILE A 28 8.99 3.90 1.47
N TYR A 29 8.50 5.13 1.32
CA TYR A 29 9.19 6.14 0.52
C TYR A 29 10.52 6.57 1.15
N LEU A 30 10.54 6.75 2.47
CA LEU A 30 11.75 7.14 3.22
C LEU A 30 12.77 5.99 3.34
N ASP A 31 12.28 4.78 3.58
CA ASP A 31 13.08 3.56 3.67
C ASP A 31 12.45 2.43 2.84
N PRO A 32 12.86 2.28 1.56
CA PRO A 32 12.36 1.24 0.68
C PRO A 32 12.67 -0.19 1.15
N ALA A 33 13.62 -0.41 2.07
CA ALA A 33 13.95 -1.74 2.58
C ALA A 33 12.81 -2.37 3.41
N ILE A 34 11.89 -1.53 3.91
CA ILE A 34 10.65 -1.98 4.57
C ILE A 34 9.80 -2.84 3.64
N ALA A 35 9.86 -2.64 2.32
CA ALA A 35 9.09 -3.43 1.37
C ALA A 35 9.75 -4.79 1.11
N THR A 36 9.20 -5.87 1.68
CA THR A 36 9.80 -7.21 1.61
C THR A 36 9.24 -8.07 0.48
N LYS A 37 8.02 -7.80 0.03
CA LYS A 37 7.43 -8.47 -1.13
C LYS A 37 6.82 -7.48 -2.10
N ILE A 38 7.43 -7.39 -3.28
CA ILE A 38 6.98 -6.56 -4.38
C ILE A 38 6.74 -7.46 -5.60
N GLU A 39 5.62 -7.26 -6.27
CA GLU A 39 5.34 -7.89 -7.57
C GLU A 39 5.22 -6.84 -8.66
N GLU A 40 5.86 -7.08 -9.80
CA GLU A 40 5.58 -6.30 -11.00
C GLU A 40 4.29 -6.78 -11.66
N ARG A 41 3.39 -5.83 -11.94
CA ARG A 41 2.08 -6.07 -12.55
C ARG A 41 1.77 -4.97 -13.55
N TYR A 42 1.05 -5.31 -14.61
CA TYR A 42 0.37 -4.30 -15.41
C TYR A 42 -0.94 -3.95 -14.70
N VAL A 43 -1.24 -2.66 -14.57
CA VAL A 43 -2.40 -2.16 -13.84
C VAL A 43 -3.19 -1.18 -14.70
N ASP A 44 -4.51 -1.18 -14.49
CA ASP A 44 -5.46 -0.18 -14.97
C ASP A 44 -6.56 0.06 -13.91
N VAL A 45 -7.41 1.04 -14.12
CA VAL A 45 -8.57 1.35 -13.27
C VAL A 45 -9.84 1.31 -14.12
N ASP A 46 -10.87 0.61 -13.64
CA ASP A 46 -12.16 0.64 -14.29
C ASP A 46 -12.80 2.02 -14.18
N ALA A 47 -12.85 2.74 -15.31
CA ALA A 47 -13.46 4.05 -15.43
C ALA A 47 -14.90 3.99 -15.97
N THR A 48 -15.48 2.80 -16.13
CA THR A 48 -16.85 2.62 -16.60
C THR A 48 -17.82 2.95 -15.48
N PHE A 49 -18.83 3.77 -15.75
CA PHE A 49 -19.90 4.03 -14.78
C PHE A 49 -20.72 2.77 -14.51
N GLY A 50 -20.46 2.14 -13.37
CA GLY A 50 -21.09 0.89 -12.95
C GLY A 50 -20.61 0.46 -11.56
N PRO A 51 -20.99 -0.74 -11.10
CA PRO A 51 -20.63 -1.24 -9.76
C PRO A 51 -19.12 -1.36 -9.52
N ASP A 52 -18.32 -1.56 -10.57
CA ASP A 52 -16.86 -1.68 -10.50
C ASP A 52 -16.13 -0.34 -10.72
N TYR A 53 -16.84 0.79 -10.81
CA TYR A 53 -16.22 2.10 -11.06
C TYR A 53 -15.19 2.45 -9.97
N GLY A 54 -13.94 2.68 -10.38
CA GLY A 54 -12.79 2.94 -9.50
C GLY A 54 -12.03 1.68 -9.06
N ARG A 55 -12.42 0.49 -9.52
CA ARG A 55 -11.71 -0.76 -9.20
C ARG A 55 -10.34 -0.80 -9.85
N SER A 56 -9.29 -1.06 -9.07
CA SER A 56 -7.96 -1.36 -9.60
C SER A 56 -7.90 -2.78 -10.18
N LEU A 57 -7.44 -2.90 -11.42
CA LEU A 57 -7.28 -4.16 -12.15
C LEU A 57 -5.80 -4.50 -12.26
N GLY A 58 -5.39 -5.67 -11.75
CA GLY A 58 -4.00 -6.13 -11.80
C GLY A 58 -3.82 -7.35 -12.68
N TYR A 59 -2.96 -7.25 -13.68
CA TYR A 59 -2.67 -8.33 -14.64
C TYR A 59 -1.32 -8.97 -14.31
N LYS A 60 -1.35 -10.23 -13.88
CA LYS A 60 -0.16 -11.05 -13.67
C LYS A 60 0.38 -11.56 -15.02
N PRO A 61 1.71 -11.71 -15.16
CA PRO A 61 2.30 -12.46 -16.25
C PRO A 61 1.76 -13.89 -16.28
N THR A 62 1.52 -14.40 -17.48
CA THR A 62 1.11 -15.79 -17.72
C THR A 62 1.80 -16.31 -18.98
N ARG A 63 1.65 -17.59 -19.29
CA ARG A 63 2.14 -18.13 -20.58
C ARG A 63 1.55 -17.43 -21.82
N ARG A 64 0.37 -16.79 -21.68
CA ARG A 64 -0.29 -16.03 -22.75
C ARG A 64 -0.08 -14.52 -22.64
N ARG A 65 0.68 -14.07 -21.62
CA ARG A 65 1.02 -12.67 -21.36
C ARG A 65 2.48 -12.59 -20.96
N ALA A 66 3.35 -12.78 -21.94
CA ALA A 66 4.79 -12.79 -21.76
C ALA A 66 5.39 -11.45 -22.15
N ASP A 67 4.88 -10.84 -23.22
CA ASP A 67 5.38 -9.59 -23.78
C ASP A 67 4.47 -8.41 -23.40
N PRO A 68 4.99 -7.16 -23.38
CA PRO A 68 4.20 -5.98 -23.06
C PRO A 68 2.92 -5.81 -23.90
N ASP A 69 2.97 -6.21 -25.17
CA ASP A 69 1.83 -6.11 -26.09
C ASP A 69 0.71 -7.14 -25.83
N ASP A 70 0.97 -8.14 -24.99
CA ASP A 70 -0.04 -9.14 -24.59
C ASP A 70 -0.99 -8.63 -23.48
N TYR A 71 -0.67 -7.49 -22.88
CA TYR A 71 -1.48 -6.88 -21.82
C TYR A 71 -2.55 -5.96 -22.42
N PRO A 72 -3.69 -5.75 -21.73
CA PRO A 72 -4.71 -4.83 -22.23
C PRO A 72 -4.15 -3.44 -22.53
N ALA A 73 -4.59 -2.87 -23.66
CA ALA A 73 -4.16 -1.55 -24.09
C ALA A 73 -4.44 -0.50 -23.01
N GLY A 74 -3.48 0.40 -22.78
CA GLY A 74 -3.57 1.43 -21.74
C GLY A 74 -3.11 1.00 -20.35
N THR A 75 -2.83 -0.29 -20.13
CA THR A 75 -2.24 -0.74 -18.86
C THR A 75 -0.80 -0.25 -18.69
N HIS A 76 -0.40 0.00 -17.45
CA HIS A 76 0.97 0.41 -17.11
C HIS A 76 1.64 -0.58 -16.16
N LYS A 77 2.92 -0.89 -16.42
CA LYS A 77 3.73 -1.73 -15.54
C LYS A 77 4.09 -0.96 -14.27
N VAL A 78 3.69 -1.49 -13.12
CA VAL A 78 3.94 -0.91 -11.79
C VAL A 78 4.47 -1.96 -10.82
N ARG A 79 5.04 -1.49 -9.71
CA ARG A 79 5.46 -2.31 -8.57
C ARG A 79 4.34 -2.31 -7.52
N ILE A 80 3.77 -3.48 -7.25
CA ILE A 80 2.74 -3.66 -6.21
C ILE A 80 3.40 -4.21 -4.97
N LEU A 81 3.30 -3.47 -3.86
CA LEU A 81 3.67 -3.94 -2.54
C LEU A 81 2.63 -4.95 -2.02
N LEU A 82 3.09 -6.12 -1.59
CA LEU A 82 2.25 -7.18 -1.03
C LEU A 82 2.61 -7.57 0.39
N ASP A 83 3.83 -7.27 0.84
CA ASP A 83 4.25 -7.53 2.22
C ASP A 83 5.38 -6.57 2.63
N ILE A 84 5.50 -6.37 3.93
CA ILE A 84 6.46 -5.45 4.56
C ILE A 84 7.19 -6.11 5.73
N ASP A 85 8.37 -5.59 6.05
CA ASP A 85 8.98 -5.75 7.36
C ASP A 85 8.23 -4.84 8.35
N ARG A 86 7.39 -5.45 9.19
CA ARG A 86 6.57 -4.73 10.17
C ARG A 86 7.40 -4.18 11.32
N GLU A 87 8.48 -4.85 11.71
CA GLU A 87 9.33 -4.40 12.80
C GLU A 87 10.07 -3.14 12.39
N ALA A 88 10.75 -3.18 11.23
CA ALA A 88 11.42 -2.02 10.66
C ALA A 88 10.47 -0.83 10.45
N PHE A 89 9.24 -1.09 9.99
CA PHE A 89 8.22 -0.06 9.87
C PHE A 89 7.88 0.60 11.21
N TRP A 90 7.58 -0.19 12.25
CA TRP A 90 7.17 0.35 13.54
C TRP A 90 8.30 1.08 14.25
N ASP A 91 9.54 0.59 14.14
CA ASP A 91 10.72 1.26 14.68
C ASP A 91 10.89 2.66 14.07
N LEU A 92 10.83 2.77 12.74
CA LEU A 92 10.92 4.06 12.04
C LEU A 92 9.74 4.97 12.41
N TYR A 93 8.52 4.45 12.40
CA TYR A 93 7.31 5.22 12.71
C TYR A 93 7.36 5.81 14.12
N VAL A 94 7.70 4.99 15.12
CA VAL A 94 7.76 5.42 16.52
C VAL A 94 8.89 6.41 16.76
N ASP A 95 10.05 6.21 16.13
CA ASP A 95 11.17 7.17 16.21
C ASP A 95 10.76 8.54 15.68
N LEU A 96 10.16 8.62 14.48
CA LEU A 96 9.73 9.88 13.88
C LEU A 96 8.64 10.59 14.70
N MET A 97 7.74 9.85 15.35
CA MET A 97 6.67 10.43 16.16
C MET A 97 7.14 10.97 17.53
N ARG A 98 8.36 10.64 17.95
CA ARG A 98 8.94 11.08 19.24
C ARG A 98 9.90 12.26 19.11
N ARG A 99 10.24 12.66 17.89
CA ARG A 99 11.06 13.85 17.60
C ARG A 99 10.23 15.13 17.75
#